data_AF-A0A3M8CII9-F1
#
_entry.id   AF-A0A3M8CII9-F1
#
_cell.length_a   1.000
_cell.length_b   1.000
_cell.length_c   1.000
_cell.angle_alpha   90.00
_cell.angle_beta   90.00
_cell.angle_gamma   90.00
#
_symmetry.space_group_name_H-M   'P 1'
#
loop_
_entity.id
_entity.type
_entity.pdbx_description
1 polymer ?
#
loop_
_entity_poly.entity_id
_entity_poly.type
_entity_poly.pdbx_seq_one_letter_code
_entity_poly.pdbx_strand_id
1 'polypeptide(L)'
;MSFEEWFHLETLPNHQQHSWYMTHPDLFRIRDRAVIRITLGSNGNKDLESRLAKTLAGSDLAVWTYYSGGVWVPFDEVTWSDTHLFLIKKQVKPWEPFTLDGVESRWVRCQVRPKQVERMLEQGGGLSISHIQLKTDYLPSQNESGLLPDMLFANDVQASDDGCYPFGEHFAPYGIFSLSCEEAFSKPGSEIRLRFRMKLLREQQRRVSKNRQ
;
A
#
# COMPACT_ATOMS: atom_id res chain seq x y z
N MET A 1 -32.74 -54.17 -19.99
CA MET A 1 -32.34 -52.77 -20.18
C MET A 1 -32.28 -52.15 -18.79
N SER A 2 -31.07 -52.02 -18.23
CA SER A 2 -30.84 -51.48 -16.89
C SER A 2 -30.86 -49.95 -16.92
N PHE A 3 -31.32 -49.37 -15.82
CA PHE A 3 -31.64 -47.95 -15.62
C PHE A 3 -30.38 -47.08 -15.37
N GLU A 4 -29.17 -47.58 -15.67
CA GLU A 4 -27.89 -47.00 -15.23
C GLU A 4 -27.18 -46.11 -16.27
N GLU A 5 -27.71 -45.94 -17.48
CA GLU A 5 -26.99 -45.27 -18.57
C GLU A 5 -27.16 -43.73 -18.67
N TRP A 6 -27.79 -43.05 -17.71
CA TRP A 6 -28.22 -41.65 -17.90
C TRP A 6 -27.52 -40.55 -17.11
N PHE A 7 -26.49 -40.85 -16.32
CA PHE A 7 -25.68 -39.79 -15.69
C PHE A 7 -24.18 -40.03 -15.89
N HIS A 8 -23.73 -39.81 -17.13
CA HIS A 8 -22.36 -39.36 -17.36
C HIS A 8 -22.24 -37.93 -16.84
N LEU A 9 -22.04 -37.78 -15.54
CA LEU A 9 -21.38 -36.59 -14.98
C LEU A 9 -19.93 -36.63 -15.48
N GLU A 10 -19.73 -36.29 -16.75
CA GLU A 10 -18.44 -35.79 -17.19
C GLU A 10 -18.05 -34.72 -16.17
N THR A 11 -16.88 -34.89 -15.56
CA THR A 11 -16.35 -33.98 -14.55
C THR A 11 -16.10 -32.63 -15.21
N LEU A 12 -17.17 -31.83 -15.29
CA LEU A 12 -17.12 -30.48 -15.81
C LEU A 12 -16.01 -29.73 -15.07
N PRO A 13 -15.22 -28.91 -15.79
CA PRO A 13 -14.16 -28.14 -15.16
C PRO A 13 -14.73 -27.34 -13.99
N ASN A 14 -14.15 -27.50 -12.80
CA ASN A 14 -14.58 -26.76 -11.62
C ASN A 14 -14.25 -25.27 -11.82
N HIS A 15 -15.28 -24.47 -12.10
CA HIS A 15 -15.19 -23.01 -12.24
C HIS A 15 -15.29 -22.27 -10.90
N GLN A 16 -15.46 -22.98 -9.78
CA GLN A 16 -15.52 -22.36 -8.47
C GLN A 16 -14.18 -21.70 -8.13
N GLN A 17 -14.24 -20.42 -7.84
CA GLN A 17 -13.10 -19.62 -7.42
C GLN A 17 -13.41 -19.02 -6.05
N HIS A 18 -12.58 -19.33 -5.07
CA HIS A 18 -12.68 -18.76 -3.74
C HIS A 18 -11.78 -17.54 -3.71
N SER A 19 -12.40 -16.36 -3.72
CA SER A 19 -11.69 -15.09 -3.69
C SER A 19 -12.31 -14.17 -2.66
N TRP A 20 -11.42 -13.53 -1.91
CA TRP A 20 -11.78 -12.52 -0.94
C TRP A 20 -11.22 -11.19 -1.41
N TYR A 21 -12.09 -10.18 -1.48
CA TYR A 21 -11.77 -8.82 -1.90
C TYR A 21 -11.85 -7.89 -0.70
N MET A 22 -10.85 -7.03 -0.57
CA MET A 22 -10.81 -5.95 0.42
C MET A 22 -10.59 -4.64 -0.29
N THR A 23 -11.21 -3.59 0.23
CA THR A 23 -11.12 -2.26 -0.37
C THR A 23 -11.02 -1.17 0.66
N HIS A 24 -10.27 -0.13 0.31
CA HIS A 24 -10.22 1.11 1.07
C HIS A 24 -9.71 2.24 0.15
N PRO A 25 -10.41 3.38 0.04
CA PRO A 25 -10.02 4.44 -0.91
C PRO A 25 -8.66 5.08 -0.57
N ASP A 26 -8.40 5.34 0.72
CA ASP A 26 -7.18 6.05 1.15
C ASP A 26 -6.04 5.14 1.65
N LEU A 27 -6.33 4.12 2.46
CA LEU A 27 -5.31 3.19 2.95
C LEU A 27 -4.55 2.48 1.82
N PHE A 28 -5.26 2.19 0.72
CA PHE A 28 -4.70 1.58 -0.48
C PHE A 28 -4.32 2.60 -1.56
N ARG A 29 -4.35 3.91 -1.26
CA ARG A 29 -3.74 4.94 -2.09
C ARG A 29 -2.22 4.83 -1.96
N ILE A 30 -1.64 3.99 -2.82
CA ILE A 30 -0.24 3.61 -2.82
C ILE A 30 0.31 3.84 -4.23
N ARG A 31 1.37 4.64 -4.32
CA ARG A 31 2.12 4.92 -5.54
C ARG A 31 3.50 4.30 -5.46
N ASP A 32 4.15 4.51 -4.32
CA ASP A 32 5.50 4.02 -4.08
C ASP A 32 5.50 2.58 -3.53
N ARG A 33 6.66 2.16 -3.04
CA ARG A 33 6.90 0.90 -2.35
C ARG A 33 6.20 0.92 -1.01
N ALA A 34 5.49 -0.16 -0.70
CA ALA A 34 4.71 -0.25 0.52
C ALA A 34 4.68 -1.66 1.09
N VAL A 35 4.40 -1.73 2.39
CA VAL A 35 4.02 -2.96 3.08
C VAL A 35 2.60 -2.79 3.60
N ILE A 36 1.70 -3.70 3.22
CA ILE A 36 0.35 -3.78 3.78
C ILE A 36 0.39 -4.87 4.83
N ARG A 37 0.14 -4.50 6.09
CA ARG A 37 -0.02 -5.43 7.19
C ARG A 37 -1.51 -5.73 7.40
N ILE A 38 -1.85 -7.01 7.38
CA ILE A 38 -3.19 -7.52 7.68
C ILE A 38 -3.10 -8.30 8.98
N THR A 39 -3.86 -7.90 9.99
CA THR A 39 -4.05 -8.67 11.22
C THR A 39 -5.39 -9.36 11.14
N LEU A 40 -5.40 -10.68 11.30
CA LEU A 40 -6.61 -11.50 11.32
C LEU A 40 -6.88 -11.91 12.77
N GLY A 41 -8.04 -11.54 13.30
CA GLY A 41 -8.49 -11.94 14.62
C GLY A 41 -9.51 -13.06 14.55
N SER A 42 -9.50 -13.96 15.55
CA SER A 42 -10.49 -15.02 15.73
C SER A 42 -10.83 -15.20 17.21
N ASN A 43 -11.78 -14.41 17.72
CA ASN A 43 -12.39 -14.53 19.05
C ASN A 43 -11.40 -14.91 20.20
N GLY A 44 -10.15 -14.43 20.13
CA GLY A 44 -9.11 -14.65 21.14
C GLY A 44 -8.22 -15.91 20.97
N ASN A 45 -8.40 -16.71 19.93
CA ASN A 45 -7.55 -17.88 19.66
C ASN A 45 -6.31 -17.51 18.83
N LYS A 46 -5.24 -17.09 19.50
CA LYS A 46 -3.99 -16.67 18.85
C LYS A 46 -3.31 -17.76 18.01
N ASP A 47 -3.41 -19.02 18.42
CA ASP A 47 -2.81 -20.13 17.66
C ASP A 47 -3.53 -20.31 16.31
N LEU A 48 -4.85 -20.17 16.31
CA LEU A 48 -5.65 -20.17 15.09
C LEU A 48 -5.33 -18.95 14.22
N GLU A 49 -5.26 -17.75 14.80
CA GLU A 49 -4.90 -16.51 14.09
C GLU A 49 -3.52 -16.63 13.41
N SER A 50 -2.54 -17.19 14.12
CA SER A 50 -1.20 -17.40 13.59
C SER A 50 -1.16 -18.44 12.47
N ARG A 51 -1.88 -19.56 12.65
CA ARG A 51 -2.06 -20.56 11.58
C ARG A 51 -2.72 -19.96 10.35
N LEU A 52 -3.77 -19.14 10.51
CA LEU A 52 -4.44 -18.48 9.40
C LEU A 52 -3.51 -17.55 8.64
N ALA A 53 -2.75 -16.70 9.34
CA ALA A 53 -1.76 -15.81 8.72
C ALA A 53 -0.71 -16.62 7.92
N LYS A 54 -0.19 -17.70 8.51
CA LYS A 54 0.75 -18.60 7.84
C LYS A 54 0.15 -19.28 6.60
N THR A 55 -1.06 -19.82 6.72
CA THR A 55 -1.76 -20.50 5.62
C THR A 55 -2.04 -19.53 4.47
N LEU A 56 -2.47 -18.29 4.77
CA LEU A 56 -2.73 -17.26 3.76
C LEU A 56 -1.45 -16.70 3.12
N ALA A 57 -0.30 -16.82 3.79
CA ALA A 57 1.00 -16.48 3.21
C ALA A 57 1.57 -17.58 2.29
N GLY A 58 1.03 -18.81 2.38
CA GLY A 58 1.46 -19.94 1.57
C GLY A 58 1.20 -19.70 0.09
N SER A 59 2.27 -19.40 -0.67
CA SER A 59 2.17 -19.11 -2.11
C SER A 59 1.67 -20.30 -2.95
N ASP A 60 1.68 -21.51 -2.41
CA ASP A 60 1.11 -22.73 -2.98
C ASP A 60 -0.40 -22.86 -2.71
N LEU A 61 -0.95 -22.11 -1.75
CA LEU A 61 -2.36 -22.14 -1.37
C LEU A 61 -3.13 -20.92 -1.84
N ALA A 62 -2.54 -19.73 -1.72
CA ALA A 62 -3.20 -18.46 -2.04
C ALA A 62 -2.30 -17.51 -2.82
N VAL A 63 -2.93 -16.64 -3.60
CA VAL A 63 -2.28 -15.57 -4.35
C VAL A 63 -2.89 -14.25 -3.94
N TRP A 64 -2.04 -13.35 -3.45
CA TRP A 64 -2.41 -11.98 -3.14
C TRP A 64 -2.09 -11.07 -4.31
N THR A 65 -3.07 -10.27 -4.71
CA THR A 65 -2.98 -9.35 -5.85
C THR A 65 -3.55 -7.98 -5.50
N TYR A 66 -3.06 -6.95 -6.16
CA TYR A 66 -3.62 -5.60 -6.14
C TYR A 66 -3.91 -5.14 -7.58
N TYR A 67 -4.79 -4.15 -7.75
CA TYR A 67 -5.13 -3.66 -9.08
C TYR A 67 -4.22 -2.49 -9.49
N SER A 68 -3.57 -2.61 -10.65
CA SER A 68 -2.69 -1.56 -11.19
C SER A 68 -2.43 -1.74 -12.69
N GLY A 69 -2.57 -0.67 -13.46
CA GLY A 69 -2.43 -0.68 -14.92
C GLY A 69 -3.48 -1.54 -15.60
N GLY A 70 -4.72 -1.48 -15.13
CA GLY A 70 -5.84 -2.24 -15.71
C GLY A 70 -5.87 -3.75 -15.40
N VAL A 71 -4.92 -4.27 -14.60
CA VAL A 71 -4.79 -5.71 -14.33
C VAL A 71 -4.54 -6.01 -12.85
N TRP A 72 -4.81 -7.25 -12.44
CA TRP A 72 -4.42 -7.77 -11.13
C TRP A 72 -2.93 -8.15 -11.13
N VAL A 73 -2.15 -7.43 -10.33
CA VAL A 73 -0.70 -7.62 -10.18
C VAL A 73 -0.42 -8.34 -8.86
N PRO A 74 0.37 -9.43 -8.84
CA PRO A 74 0.76 -10.06 -7.59
C PRO A 74 1.66 -9.16 -6.75
N PHE A 75 1.57 -9.28 -5.42
CA PHE A 75 2.59 -8.71 -4.54
C PHE A 75 3.94 -9.34 -4.81
N ASP A 76 5.01 -8.56 -4.68
CA ASP A 76 6.37 -9.03 -4.90
C ASP A 76 6.77 -10.08 -3.87
N GLU A 77 6.21 -9.98 -2.65
CA GLU A 77 6.44 -10.93 -1.58
C GLU A 77 5.25 -10.94 -0.60
N VAL A 78 4.95 -12.11 -0.06
CA VAL A 78 3.92 -12.32 0.96
C VAL A 78 4.55 -13.12 2.09
N THR A 79 4.59 -12.55 3.29
CA THR A 79 5.20 -13.18 4.48
C THR A 79 4.26 -13.07 5.68
N TRP A 80 4.57 -13.79 6.75
CA TRP A 80 3.81 -13.72 7.99
C TRP A 80 4.74 -13.63 9.21
N SER A 81 4.24 -13.05 10.30
CA SER A 81 4.85 -13.12 11.63
C SER A 81 3.73 -13.08 12.66
N ASP A 82 3.74 -14.02 13.60
CA ASP A 82 2.69 -14.19 14.61
C ASP A 82 1.30 -14.26 13.96
N THR A 83 0.44 -13.26 14.20
CA THR A 83 -0.93 -13.12 13.66
C THR A 83 -1.03 -12.12 12.50
N HIS A 84 0.11 -11.63 12.02
CA HIS A 84 0.20 -10.64 10.96
C HIS A 84 0.64 -11.26 9.64
N LEU A 85 -0.07 -10.89 8.59
CA LEU A 85 0.31 -11.11 7.20
C LEU A 85 0.89 -9.81 6.63
N PHE A 86 1.99 -9.90 5.89
CA PHE A 86 2.66 -8.77 5.27
C PHE A 86 2.65 -8.95 3.75
N LEU A 87 1.99 -8.04 3.06
CA LEU A 87 1.98 -7.96 1.60
C LEU A 87 2.95 -6.88 1.16
N ILE A 88 4.02 -7.27 0.47
CA ILE A 88 5.15 -6.40 0.16
C ILE A 88 5.10 -6.02 -1.31
N LYS A 89 5.05 -4.71 -1.57
CA LYS A 89 5.16 -4.09 -2.90
C LYS A 89 6.48 -3.33 -3.01
N LYS A 90 7.34 -3.78 -3.91
CA LYS A 90 8.65 -3.20 -4.26
C LYS A 90 8.61 -2.35 -5.54
N GLN A 91 7.51 -2.43 -6.29
CA GLN A 91 7.32 -1.67 -7.54
C GLN A 91 6.87 -0.23 -7.24
N VAL A 92 7.39 0.75 -8.00
CA VAL A 92 6.94 2.15 -7.95
C VAL A 92 5.92 2.35 -9.08
N LYS A 93 4.65 2.07 -8.77
CA LYS A 93 3.52 2.16 -9.69
C LYS A 93 2.23 2.40 -8.89
N PRO A 94 1.37 3.36 -9.30
CA PRO A 94 0.12 3.66 -8.62
C PRO A 94 -0.88 2.51 -8.66
N TRP A 95 -1.62 2.38 -7.57
CA TRP A 95 -2.85 1.62 -7.50
C TRP A 95 -4.00 2.48 -8.02
N GLU A 96 -4.57 2.04 -9.12
CA GLU A 96 -5.69 2.71 -9.77
C GLU A 96 -7.00 2.29 -9.09
N PRO A 97 -7.92 3.25 -8.84
CA PRO A 97 -9.26 2.87 -8.47
C PRO A 97 -9.95 2.19 -9.66
N PHE A 98 -10.82 1.23 -9.38
CA PHE A 98 -11.73 0.68 -10.37
C PHE A 98 -13.02 0.21 -9.69
N THR A 99 -14.08 0.08 -10.50
CA THR A 99 -15.37 -0.40 -10.03
C THR A 99 -15.43 -1.91 -10.02
N LEU A 100 -15.59 -2.50 -8.84
CA LEU A 100 -15.91 -3.91 -8.65
C LEU A 100 -17.24 -4.00 -7.90
N ASP A 101 -18.20 -4.75 -8.44
CA ASP A 101 -19.54 -4.92 -7.86
C ASP A 101 -20.23 -3.59 -7.47
N GLY A 102 -20.08 -2.57 -8.33
CA GLY A 102 -20.69 -1.25 -8.14
C GLY A 102 -19.94 -0.33 -7.14
N VAL A 103 -18.82 -0.79 -6.57
CA VAL A 103 -18.00 0.01 -5.64
C VAL A 103 -16.73 0.46 -6.34
N GLU A 104 -16.59 1.77 -6.57
CA GLU A 104 -15.36 2.37 -7.07
C GLU A 104 -14.39 2.58 -5.91
N SER A 105 -13.26 1.89 -5.94
CA SER A 105 -12.22 2.03 -4.92
C SER A 105 -10.93 1.34 -5.35
N ARG A 106 -9.93 1.28 -4.47
CA ARG A 106 -8.69 0.52 -4.65
C ARG A 106 -8.81 -0.82 -3.95
N TRP A 107 -8.31 -1.88 -4.58
CA TRP A 107 -8.63 -3.24 -4.16
C TRP A 107 -7.39 -4.12 -3.95
N VAL A 108 -7.48 -4.93 -2.91
CA VAL A 108 -6.62 -6.09 -2.67
C VAL A 108 -7.48 -7.35 -2.79
N ARG A 109 -6.97 -8.36 -3.47
CA ARG A 109 -7.63 -9.65 -3.64
C ARG A 109 -6.72 -10.77 -3.16
N CYS A 110 -7.27 -11.62 -2.30
CA CYS A 110 -6.73 -12.94 -2.00
C CYS A 110 -7.53 -13.98 -2.78
N GLN A 111 -6.84 -14.81 -3.57
CA GLN A 111 -7.46 -15.88 -4.32
C GLN A 111 -6.83 -17.22 -3.93
N VAL A 112 -7.66 -18.18 -3.52
CA VAL A 112 -7.21 -19.55 -3.28
C VAL A 112 -6.88 -20.20 -4.62
N ARG A 113 -5.76 -20.92 -4.68
CA ARG A 113 -5.37 -21.64 -5.89
C ARG A 113 -6.36 -22.77 -6.20
N PRO A 114 -6.56 -23.11 -7.49
CA PRO A 114 -7.41 -24.22 -7.86
C PRO A 114 -7.04 -25.50 -7.13
N LYS A 115 -8.05 -26.23 -6.64
CA LYS A 115 -7.90 -27.49 -5.89
C LYS A 115 -7.14 -27.39 -4.56
N GLN A 116 -6.96 -26.19 -4.00
CA GLN A 116 -6.28 -26.00 -2.71
C GLN A 116 -7.25 -25.65 -1.55
N VAL A 117 -8.56 -25.56 -1.81
CA VAL A 117 -9.56 -25.15 -0.81
C VAL A 117 -9.58 -26.10 0.39
N GLU A 118 -9.62 -27.41 0.14
CA GLU A 118 -9.62 -28.44 1.20
C GLU A 118 -8.35 -28.34 2.06
N ARG A 119 -7.19 -28.32 1.41
CA ARG A 119 -5.89 -28.16 2.08
C ARG A 119 -5.81 -26.85 2.87
N MET A 120 -6.38 -25.77 2.36
CA MET A 120 -6.45 -24.48 3.04
C MET A 120 -7.32 -24.56 4.30
N LEU A 121 -8.46 -25.25 4.25
CA LEU A 121 -9.35 -25.44 5.40
C LEU A 121 -8.71 -26.34 6.48
N GLU A 122 -8.07 -27.44 6.06
CA GLU A 122 -7.35 -28.35 6.96
C GLU A 122 -6.20 -27.63 7.69
N GLN A 123 -5.37 -26.90 6.94
CA GLN A 123 -4.22 -26.19 7.51
C GLN A 123 -4.64 -24.95 8.29
N GLY A 124 -5.66 -24.24 7.82
CA GLY A 124 -6.21 -23.04 8.44
C GLY A 124 -7.07 -23.29 9.67
N GLY A 125 -7.44 -24.55 9.96
CA GLY A 125 -8.22 -24.90 11.15
C GLY A 125 -9.70 -24.48 11.07
N GLY A 126 -10.25 -24.43 9.86
CA GLY A 126 -11.53 -23.76 9.58
C GLY A 126 -11.34 -22.24 9.56
N LEU A 127 -11.58 -21.61 8.42
CA LEU A 127 -11.48 -20.16 8.26
C LEU A 127 -12.57 -19.47 9.10
N SER A 128 -12.25 -19.10 10.34
CA SER A 128 -13.06 -18.24 11.18
C SER A 128 -12.31 -16.94 11.41
N ILE A 129 -12.81 -15.86 10.82
CA ILE A 129 -12.24 -14.52 10.95
C ILE A 129 -13.31 -13.65 11.62
N SER A 130 -13.03 -13.16 12.83
CA SER A 130 -13.94 -12.29 13.58
C SER A 130 -13.64 -10.81 13.37
N HIS A 131 -12.38 -10.47 13.08
CA HIS A 131 -11.97 -9.08 12.85
C HIS A 131 -10.77 -9.01 11.90
N ILE A 132 -10.68 -7.93 11.14
CA ILE A 132 -9.55 -7.62 10.26
C ILE A 132 -9.06 -6.21 10.56
N GLN A 133 -7.75 -6.08 10.80
CA GLN A 133 -7.09 -4.78 10.86
C GLN A 133 -6.14 -4.64 9.69
N LEU A 134 -6.13 -3.46 9.08
CA LEU A 134 -5.28 -3.13 7.96
C LEU A 134 -4.38 -1.95 8.35
N LYS A 135 -3.11 -2.02 7.98
CA LYS A 135 -2.15 -0.93 8.07
C LYS A 135 -1.29 -0.90 6.82
N THR A 136 -0.95 0.30 6.35
CA THR A 136 -0.01 0.49 5.23
C THR A 136 1.17 1.29 5.73
N ASP A 137 2.37 0.80 5.46
CA ASP A 137 3.64 1.47 5.76
C ASP A 137 4.44 1.66 4.46
N TYR A 138 5.21 2.75 4.38
CA TYR A 138 6.18 2.92 3.30
C TYR A 138 7.31 1.90 3.44
N LEU A 139 7.77 1.33 2.32
CA LEU A 139 8.88 0.38 2.29
C LEU A 139 10.17 1.05 1.79
N PRO A 140 11.15 1.34 2.66
CA PRO A 140 12.41 1.95 2.26
C PRO A 140 13.17 1.11 1.21
N SER A 141 13.90 1.81 0.34
CA SER A 141 14.89 1.23 -0.57
C SER A 141 16.30 1.56 -0.04
N GLN A 142 17.34 0.87 -0.52
CA GLN A 142 18.71 1.11 -0.04
C GLN A 142 19.23 2.54 -0.33
N ASN A 143 18.63 3.27 -1.27
CA ASN A 143 19.05 4.62 -1.70
C ASN A 143 18.04 5.71 -1.26
N GLU A 144 17.56 5.64 -0.01
CA GLU A 144 16.43 6.39 0.54
C GLU A 144 16.31 7.89 0.16
N SER A 145 15.16 8.26 -0.41
CA SER A 145 14.60 9.63 -0.37
C SER A 145 13.27 9.74 0.39
N GLY A 146 12.66 8.62 0.79
CA GLY A 146 11.28 8.61 1.28
C GLY A 146 10.28 8.94 0.16
N LEU A 147 9.02 9.17 0.54
CA LEU A 147 8.00 9.68 -0.38
C LEU A 147 8.33 11.13 -0.74
N LEU A 148 8.40 11.43 -2.04
CA LEU A 148 8.53 12.81 -2.50
C LEU A 148 7.19 13.55 -2.33
N PRO A 149 7.21 14.83 -1.96
CA PRO A 149 6.03 15.68 -2.05
C PRO A 149 5.52 15.76 -3.49
N ASP A 150 4.21 15.83 -3.66
CA ASP A 150 3.58 16.02 -4.97
C ASP A 150 3.67 17.48 -5.42
N MET A 151 3.55 18.41 -4.46
CA MET A 151 3.69 19.85 -4.69
C MET A 151 4.29 20.53 -3.47
N LEU A 152 5.04 21.60 -3.72
CA LEU A 152 5.60 22.51 -2.74
C LEU A 152 5.09 23.92 -3.02
N PHE A 153 4.82 24.70 -1.98
CA PHE A 153 4.39 26.09 -2.08
C PHE A 153 5.15 26.96 -1.07
N ALA A 154 5.67 28.10 -1.53
CA ALA A 154 6.24 29.14 -0.71
C ALA A 154 5.43 30.43 -0.92
N ASN A 155 4.74 30.90 0.12
CA ASN A 155 3.86 32.08 0.07
C ASN A 155 2.88 32.05 -1.11
N ASP A 156 2.14 30.93 -1.25
CA ASP A 156 1.15 30.67 -2.32
C ASP A 156 1.73 30.56 -3.74
N VAL A 157 3.05 30.64 -3.91
CA VAL A 157 3.73 30.37 -5.18
C VAL A 157 4.24 28.94 -5.18
N GLN A 158 3.90 28.17 -6.22
CA GLN A 158 4.42 26.82 -6.37
C GLN A 158 5.94 26.86 -6.47
N ALA A 159 6.59 26.14 -5.56
CA ALA A 159 8.03 26.02 -5.48
C ALA A 159 8.53 24.86 -6.35
N SER A 160 9.76 25.00 -6.83
CA SER A 160 10.44 23.95 -7.60
C SER A 160 10.89 22.79 -6.72
N ASP A 161 10.99 21.60 -7.31
CA ASP A 161 11.43 20.36 -6.67
C ASP A 161 12.97 20.23 -6.59
N ASP A 162 13.69 20.94 -7.46
CA ASP A 162 15.17 21.03 -7.45
C ASP A 162 15.73 21.92 -6.33
N GLY A 163 14.87 22.71 -5.69
CA GLY A 163 15.20 23.57 -4.56
C GLY A 163 14.37 24.85 -4.55
N CYS A 164 14.14 25.39 -3.36
CA CYS A 164 13.44 26.66 -3.22
C CYS A 164 13.90 27.43 -1.98
N TYR A 165 13.52 28.71 -1.93
CA TYR A 165 13.56 29.51 -0.71
C TYR A 165 12.19 29.40 -0.02
N PRO A 166 12.02 28.49 0.96
CA PRO A 166 10.70 28.20 1.53
C PRO A 166 10.02 29.41 2.18
N PHE A 167 10.82 30.43 2.56
CA PHE A 167 10.37 31.67 3.18
C PHE A 167 10.80 32.91 2.39
N GLY A 168 11.09 32.76 1.09
CA GLY A 168 11.65 33.81 0.25
C GLY A 168 13.15 34.05 0.48
N GLU A 169 13.75 34.87 -0.39
CA GLU A 169 15.18 35.26 -0.28
C GLU A 169 15.45 36.08 0.98
N HIS A 170 14.46 36.85 1.41
CA HIS A 170 14.50 37.67 2.61
C HIS A 170 13.40 37.19 3.55
N PHE A 171 13.74 36.92 4.81
CA PHE A 171 12.76 36.54 5.82
C PHE A 171 11.73 37.67 6.01
N ALA A 172 10.48 37.37 5.69
CA ALA A 172 9.34 38.23 5.96
C ALA A 172 8.50 37.66 7.11
N PRO A 173 7.89 38.51 7.94
CA PRO A 173 6.83 38.07 8.85
C PRO A 173 5.74 37.32 8.07
N TYR A 174 5.20 36.25 8.67
CA TYR A 174 4.14 35.43 8.10
C TYR A 174 4.51 34.63 6.83
N GLY A 175 5.79 34.28 6.66
CA GLY A 175 6.20 33.33 5.63
C GLY A 175 5.54 31.96 5.82
N ILE A 176 4.87 31.44 4.79
CA ILE A 176 4.20 30.14 4.80
C ILE A 176 4.89 29.22 3.81
N PHE A 177 5.27 28.02 4.27
CA PHE A 177 5.71 26.92 3.44
C PHE A 177 4.74 25.76 3.58
N SER A 178 4.11 25.38 2.47
CA SER A 178 3.15 24.27 2.42
C SER A 178 3.66 23.19 1.48
N LEU A 179 3.38 21.94 1.80
CA LEU A 179 3.68 20.80 0.93
C LEU A 179 2.48 19.86 0.88
N SER A 180 2.34 19.14 -0.22
CA SER A 180 1.31 18.12 -0.40
C SER A 180 1.96 16.77 -0.69
N CYS A 181 1.35 15.70 -0.22
CA CYS A 181 1.72 14.32 -0.52
C CYS A 181 0.47 13.47 -0.35
N GLU A 182 -0.20 13.18 -1.45
CA GLU A 182 -1.46 12.48 -1.51
C GLU A 182 -1.38 11.10 -0.84
N GLU A 183 -0.27 10.37 -1.05
CA GLU A 183 -0.06 9.08 -0.42
C GLU A 183 0.12 9.19 1.10
N ALA A 184 0.93 10.13 1.59
CA ALA A 184 1.22 10.25 3.03
C ALA A 184 0.07 10.92 3.81
N PHE A 185 -0.54 11.98 3.26
CA PHE A 185 -1.52 12.81 3.96
C PHE A 185 -2.97 12.34 3.83
N SER A 186 -3.26 11.33 3.01
CA SER A 186 -4.62 10.77 2.91
C SER A 186 -4.96 9.75 4.00
N LYS A 187 -3.97 9.26 4.77
CA LYS A 187 -4.14 8.13 5.70
C LYS A 187 -4.34 8.62 7.15
N PRO A 188 -5.56 8.54 7.73
CA PRO A 188 -5.83 9.04 9.07
C PRO A 188 -5.00 8.31 10.15
N GLY A 189 -4.53 9.06 11.16
CA GLY A 189 -3.74 8.51 12.26
C GLY A 189 -2.31 8.10 11.90
N SER A 190 -1.83 8.45 10.70
CA SER A 190 -0.47 8.14 10.27
C SER A 190 0.57 8.99 11.01
N GLU A 191 1.70 8.38 11.35
CA GLU A 191 2.90 9.09 11.76
C GLU A 191 3.72 9.46 10.52
N ILE A 192 4.02 10.75 10.36
CA ILE A 192 4.72 11.26 9.18
C ILE A 192 6.00 11.94 9.63
N ARG A 193 7.14 11.48 9.11
CA ARG A 193 8.45 12.08 9.33
C ARG A 193 8.85 12.93 8.12
N LEU A 194 8.93 14.23 8.30
CA LEU A 194 9.45 15.15 7.29
C LEU A 194 10.98 15.25 7.41
N ARG A 195 11.67 15.20 6.26
CA ARG A 195 13.14 15.34 6.18
C ARG A 195 13.47 16.42 5.16
N PHE A 196 14.17 17.45 5.60
CA PHE A 196 14.62 18.55 4.76
C PHE A 196 16.13 18.47 4.54
N ARG A 197 16.58 18.69 3.30
CA ARG A 197 17.98 18.97 2.99
C ARG A 197 18.09 20.47 2.75
N MET A 198 18.77 21.18 3.65
CA MET A 198 18.93 22.63 3.59
C MET A 198 20.37 23.01 3.28
N LYS A 199 20.56 24.04 2.46
CA LYS A 199 21.86 24.68 2.22
C LYS A 199 21.76 26.14 2.66
N LEU A 200 22.66 26.57 3.54
CA LEU A 200 22.80 27.98 3.89
C LEU A 200 23.55 28.69 2.76
N LEU A 201 22.89 29.65 2.11
CA LEU A 201 23.52 30.56 1.17
C LEU A 201 23.96 31.82 1.93
N ARG A 202 25.27 32.10 1.95
CA ARG A 202 25.79 33.36 2.50
C ARG A 202 25.86 34.38 1.37
N GLU A 203 25.10 35.47 1.48
CA GLU A 203 25.33 36.61 0.62
C GLU A 203 26.71 37.20 0.92
N GLN A 204 27.61 37.22 -0.07
CA GLN A 204 28.81 38.03 0.05
C GLN A 204 28.39 39.49 -0.10
N GLN A 205 28.46 40.24 1.00
CA GLN A 205 28.30 41.69 0.96
C GLN A 205 29.31 42.27 -0.03
N ARG A 206 28.84 42.71 -1.21
CA ARG A 206 29.60 43.60 -2.07
C ARG A 206 29.83 44.89 -1.27
N ARG A 207 31.04 45.03 -0.73
CA ARG A 207 31.55 46.32 -0.24
C ARG A 207 31.51 47.29 -1.41
N VAL A 208 30.48 48.13 -1.47
CA VAL A 208 30.51 49.35 -2.28
C VAL A 208 31.48 50.28 -1.58
N SER A 209 32.73 50.29 -2.04
CA SER A 209 33.68 51.35 -1.73
C SER A 209 33.11 52.67 -2.23
N LYS A 210 32.56 53.46 -1.30
CA LYS A 210 32.30 54.89 -1.53
C LYS A 210 33.65 55.57 -1.75
N ASN A 211 34.06 55.72 -3.01
CA ASN A 211 35.00 56.77 -3.40
C ASN A 211 34.24 58.09 -3.33
N ARG A 212 34.40 58.82 -2.22
CA ARG A 212 34.18 60.27 -2.18
C ARG A 212 35.46 60.91 -2.71
N GLN A 213 35.36 61.53 -3.88
CA GLN A 213 36.22 62.65 -4.26
C GLN A 213 35.86 63.87 -3.41
#